data_AF-A0A329U4D7-F1
#
_entry.id   AF-A0A329U4D7-F1
#
_cell.length_a   1.000
_cell.length_b   1.000
_cell.length_c   1.000
_cell.angle_alpha   90.00
_cell.angle_beta   90.00
_cell.angle_gamma   90.00
#
_symmetry.space_group_name_H-M   'P 1'
#
loop_
_entity.id
_entity.type
_entity.pdbx_description
1 polymer ?
#
loop_
_entity_poly.entity_id
_entity_poly.type
_entity_poly.pdbx_seq_one_letter_code
_entity_poly.pdbx_strand_id
1 'polypeptide(L)'
;MCCVIGYTGHDMSADKFKEYLMRTVSRGPDDQRVVEGPFGLMGFGRLAIMGLTPEGMQPFYRGADCVVCNGELYGFRFEKEILKRRGYKFTSDCDCEILLPLYYEYGLDMFRHMDAEFALILYDSRKDRLIAARDPIGIRPLFYGYSKSSHKIAFASEMQNLIGWCDDIRPFPIGSYYCDGRFVRYEDIADVPAPMQDDMDTILTNIREKLIAGVEKRLDADAPVGFLLSGGLDSSLVCSIAAKKLGKPIRTFAIGMDTDAIDLKYARQTAEYLGSEHHEIIIDRDMVISSLEEVIRLLGTWDITTIRASMGMYLLCKAIHEQTDVRVLLTGEISDELFGYKYTDYAPTADAFQQESQKRIRELYMYDVLRADRCISANSIEARVPFGDLDFVRYVMAIDPEKKLNSYGKGKYLLRKAFEGDWLPPEILWREKAAFSDAVGHSMVDDIKEYAESLYTDEEFQLRRANYSAHCMPFTKESLFYREIFEKYYHDQSRTIVDFWMPNKAWPGCNVNDPSARVLANYGASGV
;
A
#
# COMPACT_ATOMS: atom_id res chain seq x y z
N MET A 1 -0.78 11.42 1.74
CA MET A 1 0.64 10.99 1.81
C MET A 1 1.45 11.94 0.99
N CYS A 2 2.66 12.33 1.34
CA CYS A 2 3.43 13.29 0.54
C CYS A 2 3.75 12.79 -0.90
N CYS A 3 4.23 13.71 -1.73
CA CYS A 3 4.80 13.43 -3.05
C CYS A 3 6.27 13.85 -3.09
N VAL A 4 7.14 12.99 -3.62
CA VAL A 4 8.54 13.31 -3.93
C VAL A 4 8.77 13.21 -5.43
N ILE A 5 9.58 14.12 -5.98
CA ILE A 5 10.09 14.05 -7.35
C ILE A 5 11.53 14.57 -7.37
N GLY A 6 12.40 13.96 -8.16
CA GLY A 6 13.79 14.39 -8.30
C GLY A 6 14.29 14.13 -9.71
N TYR A 7 15.13 15.03 -10.21
CA TYR A 7 15.69 14.94 -11.55
C TYR A 7 17.14 15.41 -11.57
N THR A 8 18.02 14.56 -12.09
CA THR A 8 19.47 14.82 -12.12
C THR A 8 19.93 15.68 -13.30
N GLY A 9 19.02 16.09 -14.19
CA GLY A 9 19.33 16.97 -15.31
C GLY A 9 19.07 18.45 -15.02
N HIS A 10 19.63 19.31 -15.87
CA HIS A 10 19.51 20.78 -15.82
C HIS A 10 18.84 21.37 -17.08
N ASP A 11 18.27 20.50 -17.91
CA ASP A 11 17.64 20.80 -19.19
C ASP A 11 16.11 21.04 -19.08
N MET A 12 15.58 21.05 -17.86
CA MET A 12 14.19 21.39 -17.55
C MET A 12 14.14 22.59 -16.60
N SER A 13 13.23 23.53 -16.82
CA SER A 13 13.02 24.63 -15.87
C SER A 13 12.26 24.18 -14.62
N ALA A 14 12.48 24.85 -13.49
CA ALA A 14 11.75 24.59 -12.25
C ALA A 14 10.22 24.72 -12.43
N ASP A 15 9.74 25.69 -13.22
CA ASP A 15 8.31 25.85 -13.50
C ASP A 15 7.74 24.65 -14.26
N LYS A 16 8.45 24.18 -15.28
CA LYS A 16 8.01 23.00 -16.05
C LYS A 16 8.03 21.74 -15.19
N PHE A 17 9.04 21.59 -14.34
CA PHE A 17 9.13 20.50 -13.38
C PHE A 17 8.00 20.54 -12.35
N LYS A 18 7.61 21.74 -11.91
CA LYS A 18 6.47 21.94 -11.02
C LYS A 18 5.16 21.46 -11.64
N GLU A 19 4.94 21.64 -12.95
CA GLU A 19 3.75 21.08 -13.62
C GLU A 19 3.66 19.55 -13.44
N TYR A 20 4.79 18.84 -13.49
CA TYR A 20 4.83 17.39 -13.28
C TYR A 20 4.61 17.01 -11.80
N LEU A 21 5.14 17.79 -10.85
CA LEU A 21 4.85 17.63 -9.42
C LEU A 21 3.35 17.79 -9.13
N MET A 22 2.70 18.78 -9.76
CA MET A 22 1.28 19.10 -9.51
C MET A 22 0.30 18.01 -9.98
N ARG A 23 0.73 17.05 -10.81
CA ARG A 23 -0.12 15.92 -11.25
C ARG A 23 -0.59 15.03 -10.10
N THR A 24 0.12 15.07 -8.98
CA THR A 24 -0.18 14.32 -7.75
C THR A 24 -0.40 15.26 -6.57
N VAL A 25 -0.92 16.49 -6.82
CA VAL A 25 -1.18 17.48 -5.77
C VAL A 25 -2.06 16.92 -4.64
N SER A 26 -3.01 16.04 -4.95
CA SER A 26 -3.88 15.39 -3.96
C SER A 26 -3.13 14.57 -2.91
N ARG A 27 -1.94 14.06 -3.24
CA ARG A 27 -1.07 13.39 -2.29
C ARG A 27 -0.66 14.37 -1.18
N GLY A 28 -0.13 15.52 -1.58
CA GLY A 28 0.41 16.54 -0.68
C GLY A 28 -0.24 17.91 -0.88
N PRO A 29 -1.52 18.10 -0.51
CA PRO A 29 -2.27 19.31 -0.84
C PRO A 29 -1.88 20.55 -0.02
N ASP A 30 -1.12 20.39 1.06
CA ASP A 30 -0.94 21.47 2.05
C ASP A 30 0.11 22.49 1.61
N ASP A 31 1.17 22.05 0.94
CA ASP A 31 2.21 22.93 0.39
C ASP A 31 3.00 22.21 -0.72
N GLN A 32 3.62 22.99 -1.61
CA GLN A 32 4.34 22.52 -2.80
C GLN A 32 5.63 23.31 -2.98
N ARG A 33 6.77 22.62 -3.01
CA ARG A 33 8.09 23.24 -3.17
C ARG A 33 8.88 22.55 -4.26
N VAL A 34 9.49 23.36 -5.13
CA VAL A 34 10.52 22.92 -6.08
C VAL A 34 11.78 23.71 -5.78
N VAL A 35 12.91 23.03 -5.73
CA VAL A 35 14.23 23.63 -5.55
C VAL A 35 15.16 23.16 -6.66
N GLU A 36 16.11 24.01 -7.00
CA GLU A 36 17.17 23.74 -7.96
C GLU A 36 18.52 23.87 -7.25
N GLY A 37 19.46 22.99 -7.59
CA GLY A 37 20.82 23.00 -7.06
C GLY A 37 21.78 22.21 -7.93
N PRO A 38 23.01 21.95 -7.48
CA PRO A 38 23.98 21.14 -8.23
C PRO A 38 23.48 19.71 -8.54
N PHE A 39 22.52 19.20 -7.76
CA PHE A 39 21.85 17.92 -7.96
C PHE A 39 20.80 17.90 -9.08
N GLY A 40 20.53 19.05 -9.72
CA GLY A 40 19.41 19.24 -10.64
C GLY A 40 18.19 19.80 -9.90
N LEU A 41 17.04 19.14 -10.05
CA LEU A 41 15.75 19.59 -9.50
C LEU A 41 15.21 18.59 -8.47
N MET A 42 14.62 19.13 -7.39
CA MET A 42 13.95 18.34 -6.37
C MET A 42 12.62 19.00 -5.99
N GLY A 43 11.57 18.20 -5.92
CA GLY A 43 10.21 18.65 -5.66
C GLY A 43 9.56 17.86 -4.54
N PHE A 44 8.75 18.55 -3.74
CA PHE A 44 8.02 17.99 -2.63
C PHE A 44 6.61 18.56 -2.54
N GLY A 45 5.62 17.68 -2.48
CA GLY A 45 4.24 18.01 -2.13
C GLY A 45 3.92 17.47 -0.74
N ARG A 46 3.46 18.33 0.16
CA ARG A 46 3.31 18.01 1.58
C ARG A 46 1.90 17.64 1.97
N LEU A 47 1.76 16.52 2.67
CA LEU A 47 0.66 16.24 3.59
C LEU A 47 1.21 16.37 5.02
N ALA A 48 0.77 17.36 5.78
CA ALA A 48 1.24 17.60 7.14
C ALA A 48 0.57 16.60 8.12
N ILE A 49 1.34 15.60 8.56
CA ILE A 49 0.92 14.60 9.57
C ILE A 49 1.73 14.75 10.86
N MET A 50 3.06 14.69 10.76
CA MET A 50 3.99 14.95 11.85
C MET A 50 4.59 16.35 11.73
N GLY A 51 4.52 17.11 12.82
CA GLY A 51 4.98 18.50 12.87
C GLY A 51 4.17 19.42 11.95
N LEU A 52 2.93 19.75 12.31
CA LEU A 52 1.97 20.46 11.45
C LEU A 52 2.36 21.88 11.01
N THR A 53 3.42 22.43 11.60
CA THR A 53 3.88 23.80 11.32
C THR A 53 4.70 23.86 10.02
N PRO A 54 4.91 25.06 9.43
CA PRO A 54 5.68 25.22 8.19
C PRO A 54 7.13 24.69 8.24
N GLU A 55 7.72 24.59 9.44
CA GLU A 55 9.07 24.08 9.65
C GLU A 55 9.22 22.61 9.22
N GLY A 56 8.13 21.83 9.20
CA GLY A 56 8.13 20.47 8.67
C GLY A 56 8.06 20.37 7.13
N MET A 57 8.13 21.49 6.41
CA MET A 57 8.12 21.51 4.94
C MET A 57 9.48 21.14 4.36
N GLN A 58 9.49 20.23 3.40
CA GLN A 58 10.70 19.68 2.78
C GLN A 58 11.04 20.37 1.44
N PRO A 59 12.28 20.31 0.94
CA PRO A 59 13.42 19.54 1.45
C PRO A 59 13.90 19.99 2.83
N PHE A 60 14.32 19.05 3.67
CA PHE A 60 15.11 19.37 4.85
C PHE A 60 16.56 19.60 4.43
N TYR A 61 17.21 20.60 5.01
CA TYR A 61 18.57 20.99 4.68
C TYR A 61 19.52 20.82 5.86
N ARG A 62 20.77 20.45 5.56
CA ARG A 62 21.87 20.51 6.52
C ARG A 62 23.15 20.92 5.79
N GLY A 63 23.48 22.21 5.85
CA GLY A 63 24.50 22.78 4.96
C GLY A 63 24.00 22.75 3.52
N ALA A 64 24.79 22.17 2.61
CA ALA A 64 24.42 22.00 1.20
C ALA A 64 23.74 20.66 0.89
N ASP A 65 23.61 19.77 1.88
CA ASP A 65 22.89 18.51 1.75
C ASP A 65 21.38 18.74 1.93
N CYS A 66 20.56 18.00 1.21
CA CYS A 66 19.10 18.07 1.35
C CYS A 66 18.43 16.72 1.17
N VAL A 67 17.21 16.58 1.69
CA VAL A 67 16.39 15.37 1.56
C VAL A 67 14.91 15.69 1.45
N VAL A 68 14.21 14.96 0.58
CA VAL A 68 12.74 14.86 0.56
C VAL A 68 12.33 13.41 0.79
N CYS A 69 11.23 13.20 1.50
CA CYS A 69 10.73 11.90 1.90
C CYS A 69 9.20 11.91 1.93
N ASN A 70 8.60 11.00 1.17
CA ASN A 70 7.24 10.54 1.39
C ASN A 70 7.32 9.32 2.30
N GLY A 71 7.10 9.50 3.60
CA GLY A 71 7.24 8.41 4.55
C GLY A 71 6.89 8.82 5.98
N GLU A 72 6.92 7.82 6.84
CA GLU A 72 6.74 7.93 8.28
C GLU A 72 7.84 7.09 8.96
N LEU A 73 8.66 7.72 9.80
CA LEU A 73 9.69 7.08 10.62
C LEU A 73 9.11 6.77 12.00
N TYR A 74 8.77 5.51 12.24
CA TYR A 74 8.16 5.10 13.50
C TYR A 74 9.18 5.13 14.64
N GLY A 75 8.76 5.61 15.81
CA GLY A 75 9.66 5.75 16.97
C GLY A 75 10.73 6.84 16.83
N PHE A 76 10.65 7.72 15.82
CA PHE A 76 11.65 8.76 15.55
C PHE A 76 11.94 9.67 16.76
N ARG A 77 10.98 9.87 17.68
CA ARG A 77 11.16 10.73 18.87
C ARG A 77 12.33 10.24 19.73
N PHE A 78 12.46 8.93 19.91
CA PHE A 78 13.58 8.33 20.65
C PHE A 78 14.90 8.54 19.91
N GLU A 79 14.93 8.27 18.61
CA GLU A 79 16.13 8.44 17.78
C GLU A 79 16.56 9.91 17.70
N LYS A 80 15.60 10.84 17.64
CA LYS A 80 15.84 12.29 17.67
C LYS A 80 16.53 12.72 18.96
N GLU A 81 16.18 12.15 20.11
CA GLU A 81 16.87 12.41 21.38
C GLU A 81 18.30 11.85 21.40
N ILE A 82 18.54 10.67 20.82
CA ILE A 82 19.89 10.13 20.64
C ILE A 82 20.73 11.07 19.78
N LEU A 83 20.19 11.52 18.64
CA LEU A 83 20.87 12.44 17.74
C LEU A 83 21.13 13.80 18.40
N LYS A 84 20.19 14.34 19.19
CA LYS A 84 20.43 15.56 19.98
C LYS A 84 21.64 15.43 20.91
N ARG A 85 21.79 14.28 21.59
CA ARG A 85 22.94 13.99 22.46
C ARG A 85 24.27 13.88 21.68
N ARG A 86 24.20 13.49 20.41
CA ARG A 86 25.34 13.50 19.48
C ARG A 86 25.65 14.90 18.89
N GLY A 87 24.87 15.92 19.27
CA GLY A 87 25.11 17.32 18.89
C GLY A 87 24.27 17.80 17.70
N TYR A 88 23.34 16.99 17.20
CA TYR A 88 22.41 17.42 16.15
C TYR A 88 21.37 18.40 16.69
N LYS A 89 21.11 19.47 15.95
CA LYS A 89 20.03 20.43 16.20
C LYS A 89 18.91 20.23 15.19
N PHE A 90 17.69 20.41 15.66
CA PHE A 90 16.44 20.23 14.92
C PHE A 90 15.57 21.47 15.09
N THR A 91 14.74 21.75 14.10
CA THR A 91 13.92 22.96 14.00
C THR A 91 12.44 22.67 13.77
N SER A 92 12.11 21.45 13.33
CA SER A 92 10.74 20.99 13.13
C SER A 92 10.41 19.85 14.09
N ASP A 93 9.14 19.45 14.15
CA ASP A 93 8.69 18.22 14.80
C ASP A 93 8.35 17.10 13.81
N CYS A 94 8.67 17.30 12.53
CA CYS A 94 8.54 16.26 11.51
C CYS A 94 9.58 15.16 11.76
N ASP A 95 9.11 13.93 11.68
CA ASP A 95 9.87 12.70 11.76
C ASP A 95 10.99 12.63 10.72
N CYS A 96 10.72 13.06 9.48
CA CYS A 96 11.68 13.02 8.38
C CYS A 96 12.88 13.99 8.52
N GLU A 97 12.86 14.94 9.47
CA GLU A 97 14.00 15.86 9.70
C GLU A 97 15.26 15.11 10.17
N ILE A 98 15.11 13.90 10.74
CA ILE A 98 16.25 13.10 11.23
C ILE A 98 17.01 12.37 10.11
N LEU A 99 16.52 12.37 8.87
CA LEU A 99 17.10 11.59 7.77
C LEU A 99 18.55 11.98 7.43
N LEU A 100 18.86 13.28 7.35
CA LEU A 100 20.24 13.74 7.09
C LEU A 100 21.18 13.38 8.26
N PRO A 101 20.82 13.63 9.54
CA PRO A 101 21.57 13.09 10.67
C PRO A 101 21.80 11.57 10.61
N LEU A 102 20.77 10.77 10.31
CA LEU A 102 20.92 9.31 10.17
C LEU A 102 21.90 8.95 9.05
N TYR A 103 21.83 9.63 7.91
CA TYR A 103 22.77 9.45 6.81
C TYR A 103 24.21 9.79 7.22
N TYR A 104 24.41 10.78 8.09
CA TYR A 104 25.76 11.14 8.56
C TYR A 104 26.34 10.12 9.52
N GLU A 105 25.50 9.50 10.35
CA GLU A 105 25.91 8.47 11.31
C GLU A 105 26.16 7.11 10.64
N TYR A 106 25.30 6.71 9.71
CA TYR A 106 25.27 5.34 9.18
C TYR A 106 25.55 5.25 7.68
N GLY A 107 25.65 6.38 6.96
CA GLY A 107 25.78 6.37 5.50
C GLY A 107 24.59 5.68 4.84
N LEU A 108 24.86 4.87 3.80
CA LEU A 108 23.83 4.09 3.10
C LEU A 108 23.29 2.93 3.95
N ASP A 109 23.94 2.56 5.04
CA ASP A 109 23.45 1.50 5.93
C ASP A 109 22.24 1.98 6.76
N MET A 110 21.97 3.29 6.79
CA MET A 110 20.79 3.85 7.46
C MET A 110 19.49 3.16 7.04
N PHE A 111 19.38 2.74 5.77
CA PHE A 111 18.16 2.13 5.25
C PHE A 111 17.82 0.80 5.93
N ARG A 112 18.83 0.06 6.43
CA ARG A 112 18.64 -1.17 7.19
C ARG A 112 18.23 -0.93 8.65
N HIS A 113 18.49 0.28 9.17
CA HIS A 113 18.25 0.64 10.56
C HIS A 113 16.92 1.37 10.79
N MET A 114 16.30 1.90 9.74
CA MET A 114 15.04 2.63 9.87
C MET A 114 13.86 1.68 10.03
N ASP A 115 13.13 1.83 11.13
CA ASP A 115 11.77 1.29 11.29
C ASP A 115 10.78 2.29 10.66
N ALA A 116 10.62 2.21 9.34
CA ALA A 116 9.91 3.24 8.58
C ALA A 116 9.24 2.69 7.32
N GLU A 117 8.20 3.39 6.89
CA GLU A 117 7.61 3.29 5.55
C GLU A 117 8.05 4.53 4.78
N PHE A 118 8.78 4.40 3.67
CA PHE A 118 9.41 5.56 3.03
C PHE A 118 9.72 5.39 1.54
N ALA A 119 9.64 6.51 0.84
CA ALA A 119 10.24 6.75 -0.47
C ALA A 119 10.93 8.11 -0.41
N LEU A 120 12.25 8.14 -0.56
CA LEU A 120 13.04 9.36 -0.36
C LEU A 120 14.05 9.63 -1.46
N ILE A 121 14.45 10.89 -1.56
CA ILE A 121 15.50 11.40 -2.44
C ILE A 121 16.39 12.32 -1.61
N LEU A 122 17.69 12.02 -1.56
CA LEU A 122 18.70 12.71 -0.76
C LEU A 122 19.84 13.17 -1.65
N TYR A 123 20.36 14.37 -1.42
CA TYR A 123 21.58 14.87 -2.03
C TYR A 123 22.71 14.99 -0.99
N ASP A 124 23.86 14.40 -1.32
CA ASP A 124 25.11 14.49 -0.56
C ASP A 124 26.11 15.35 -1.31
N SER A 125 26.21 16.62 -0.92
CA SER A 125 27.06 17.63 -1.55
C SER A 125 28.56 17.32 -1.43
N ARG A 126 28.97 16.57 -0.40
CA ARG A 126 30.39 16.20 -0.19
C ARG A 126 30.91 15.27 -1.27
N LYS A 127 30.01 14.48 -1.86
CA LYS A 127 30.30 13.51 -2.93
C LYS A 127 29.63 13.87 -4.25
N ASP A 128 28.93 15.00 -4.27
CA ASP A 128 28.12 15.48 -5.39
C ASP A 128 27.24 14.39 -6.01
N ARG A 129 26.43 13.73 -5.18
CA ARG A 129 25.60 12.59 -5.61
C ARG A 129 24.19 12.63 -5.06
N LEU A 130 23.25 12.18 -5.88
CA LEU A 130 21.85 12.00 -5.51
C LEU A 130 21.58 10.52 -5.24
N ILE A 131 20.94 10.25 -4.11
CA ILE A 131 20.55 8.94 -3.61
C ILE A 131 19.03 8.90 -3.59
N ALA A 132 18.43 7.82 -4.07
CA ALA A 132 17.00 7.57 -3.91
C ALA A 132 16.80 6.22 -3.23
N ALA A 133 15.80 6.05 -2.38
CA ALA A 133 15.59 4.80 -1.67
C ALA A 133 14.11 4.55 -1.36
N ARG A 134 13.77 3.27 -1.22
CA ARG A 134 12.41 2.80 -0.95
C ARG A 134 12.41 1.75 0.15
N ASP A 135 11.36 1.72 0.96
CA ASP A 135 11.20 0.80 2.09
C ASP A 135 11.20 -0.69 1.68
N PRO A 136 11.46 -1.62 2.62
CA PRO A 136 11.63 -3.05 2.35
C PRO A 136 10.45 -3.76 1.67
N ILE A 137 9.23 -3.26 1.89
CA ILE A 137 7.99 -3.88 1.40
C ILE A 137 7.47 -3.14 0.15
N GLY A 138 7.85 -1.88 -0.02
CA GLY A 138 7.35 -0.99 -1.06
C GLY A 138 6.05 -0.29 -0.68
N ILE A 139 5.80 -0.07 0.62
CA ILE A 139 4.60 0.58 1.15
C ILE A 139 4.43 1.99 0.59
N ARG A 140 5.51 2.79 0.57
CA ARG A 140 5.50 4.09 -0.09
C ARG A 140 5.94 3.92 -1.55
N PRO A 141 5.22 4.50 -2.52
CA PRO A 141 5.50 4.30 -3.93
C PRO A 141 6.68 5.17 -4.38
N LEU A 142 7.49 4.61 -5.27
CA LEU A 142 8.54 5.32 -5.98
C LEU A 142 8.74 4.67 -7.36
N PHE A 143 8.95 5.49 -8.37
CA PHE A 143 9.22 5.14 -9.76
C PHE A 143 10.49 5.85 -10.20
N TYR A 144 11.13 5.33 -11.24
CA TYR A 144 12.21 6.02 -11.93
C TYR A 144 12.01 5.94 -13.45
N GLY A 145 12.65 6.84 -14.17
CA GLY A 145 12.70 6.87 -15.62
C GLY A 145 13.85 7.74 -16.11
N TYR A 146 14.04 7.82 -17.42
CA TYR A 146 15.12 8.60 -18.02
C TYR A 146 14.53 9.71 -18.88
N SER A 147 14.98 10.95 -18.67
CA SER A 147 14.51 12.09 -19.45
C SER A 147 14.71 11.87 -20.96
N LYS A 148 13.69 12.18 -21.75
CA LYS A 148 13.71 12.12 -23.22
C LYS A 148 14.77 13.04 -23.83
N SER A 149 15.09 14.16 -23.18
CA SER A 149 15.98 15.19 -23.72
C SER A 149 17.44 14.98 -23.38
N SER A 150 17.77 14.51 -22.17
CA SER A 150 19.16 14.37 -21.71
C SER A 150 19.55 12.97 -21.26
N HIS A 151 18.59 12.02 -21.23
CA HIS A 151 18.75 10.68 -20.67
C HIS A 151 19.23 10.65 -19.20
N LYS A 152 19.08 11.77 -18.48
CA LYS A 152 19.33 11.84 -17.04
C LYS A 152 18.19 11.18 -16.28
N ILE A 153 18.52 10.54 -15.15
CA ILE A 153 17.56 9.80 -14.35
C ILE A 153 16.65 10.76 -13.57
N ALA A 154 15.37 10.39 -13.50
CA ALA A 154 14.34 11.02 -12.70
C ALA A 154 13.69 9.99 -11.77
N PHE A 155 13.18 10.46 -10.63
CA PHE A 155 12.45 9.68 -9.65
C PHE A 155 11.14 10.39 -9.31
N ALA A 156 10.07 9.65 -9.06
CA ALA A 156 8.81 10.24 -8.60
C ALA A 156 7.95 9.27 -7.80
N SER A 157 7.10 9.77 -6.90
CA SER A 157 6.15 8.93 -6.15
C SER A 157 5.22 8.13 -7.06
N GLU A 158 4.76 8.71 -8.17
CA GLU A 158 3.88 8.02 -9.11
C GLU A 158 4.36 8.11 -10.56
N MET A 159 4.07 7.08 -11.35
CA MET A 159 4.47 7.05 -12.75
C MET A 159 3.86 8.21 -13.57
N GLN A 160 2.68 8.72 -13.19
CA GLN A 160 2.05 9.87 -13.87
C GLN A 160 2.87 11.16 -13.77
N ASN A 161 3.74 11.31 -12.76
CA ASN A 161 4.67 12.43 -12.68
C ASN A 161 5.78 12.34 -13.74
N LEU A 162 6.09 11.15 -14.26
CA LEU A 162 7.15 10.91 -15.23
C LEU A 162 6.63 10.84 -16.68
N ILE A 163 5.34 10.56 -16.87
CA ILE A 163 4.74 10.41 -18.19
C ILE A 163 4.84 11.69 -19.03
N GLY A 164 5.21 11.51 -20.29
CA GLY A 164 5.31 12.58 -21.29
C GLY A 164 6.71 13.19 -21.40
N TRP A 165 7.60 13.00 -20.43
CA TRP A 165 8.96 13.52 -20.47
C TRP A 165 10.06 12.52 -20.12
N CYS A 166 9.71 11.36 -19.55
CA CYS A 166 10.62 10.23 -19.39
C CYS A 166 10.29 9.07 -20.34
N ASP A 167 11.32 8.31 -20.69
CA ASP A 167 11.29 6.97 -21.24
C ASP A 167 11.64 5.94 -20.15
N ASP A 168 11.41 4.65 -20.44
CA ASP A 168 11.79 3.51 -19.58
C ASP A 168 11.30 3.65 -18.12
N ILE A 169 10.06 4.11 -17.93
CA ILE A 169 9.49 4.29 -16.60
C ILE A 169 9.27 2.92 -15.94
N ARG A 170 9.82 2.76 -14.74
CA ARG A 170 9.80 1.50 -13.99
C ARG A 170 9.50 1.75 -12.51
N PRO A 171 8.82 0.82 -11.82
CA PRO A 171 8.76 0.86 -10.36
C PRO A 171 10.17 0.82 -9.78
N PHE A 172 10.42 1.66 -8.79
CA PHE A 172 11.68 1.62 -8.04
C PHE A 172 11.71 0.33 -7.20
N PRO A 173 12.80 -0.46 -7.25
CA PRO A 173 12.88 -1.75 -6.54
C PRO A 173 12.67 -1.59 -5.03
N ILE A 174 11.85 -2.46 -4.43
CA ILE A 174 11.61 -2.48 -2.97
C ILE A 174 12.89 -2.85 -2.21
N GLY A 175 13.01 -2.39 -0.96
CA GLY A 175 14.16 -2.68 -0.10
C GLY A 175 15.50 -2.32 -0.74
N SER A 176 15.52 -1.27 -1.56
CA SER A 176 16.68 -0.89 -2.35
C SER A 176 16.97 0.61 -2.26
N TYR A 177 18.20 0.98 -2.58
CA TYR A 177 18.58 2.34 -2.88
C TYR A 177 19.26 2.45 -4.25
N TYR A 178 19.17 3.61 -4.87
CA TYR A 178 19.94 4.02 -6.04
C TYR A 178 21.07 4.93 -5.56
N CYS A 179 22.30 4.62 -5.95
CA CYS A 179 23.47 5.46 -5.71
C CYS A 179 24.51 5.20 -6.79
N ASP A 180 25.14 6.26 -7.30
CA ASP A 180 26.25 6.18 -8.27
C ASP A 180 25.93 5.29 -9.50
N GLY A 181 24.70 5.43 -10.04
CA GLY A 181 24.27 4.69 -11.23
C GLY A 181 23.78 3.26 -10.97
N ARG A 182 23.70 2.81 -9.71
CA ARG A 182 23.37 1.42 -9.37
C ARG A 182 22.21 1.34 -8.39
N PHE A 183 21.33 0.38 -8.62
CA PHE A 183 20.34 -0.07 -7.65
C PHE A 183 20.97 -1.17 -6.79
N VAL A 184 20.95 -0.99 -5.48
CA VAL A 184 21.47 -1.95 -4.50
C VAL A 184 20.33 -2.32 -3.56
N ARG A 185 20.02 -3.62 -3.51
CA ARG A 185 19.05 -4.14 -2.55
C ARG A 185 19.70 -4.25 -1.18
N TYR A 186 19.25 -3.43 -0.24
CA TYR A 186 19.71 -3.47 1.14
C TYR A 186 18.89 -4.46 1.97
N GLU A 187 17.67 -4.83 1.57
CA GLU A 187 16.84 -5.82 2.26
C GLU A 187 15.90 -6.58 1.31
N ASP A 188 15.84 -7.91 1.48
CA ASP A 188 14.73 -8.72 0.99
C ASP A 188 13.98 -9.28 2.20
N ILE A 189 12.92 -8.59 2.63
CA ILE A 189 12.18 -8.97 3.83
C ILE A 189 11.43 -10.31 3.67
N ALA A 190 11.24 -10.77 2.43
CA ALA A 190 10.67 -12.07 2.12
C ALA A 190 11.72 -13.18 2.11
N ASP A 191 13.02 -12.87 2.05
CA ASP A 191 14.06 -13.89 2.08
C ASP A 191 14.24 -14.44 3.50
N VAL A 192 13.84 -15.70 3.69
CA VAL A 192 13.85 -16.40 4.98
C VAL A 192 14.72 -17.64 4.82
N PRO A 193 16.02 -17.57 5.18
CA PRO A 193 16.95 -18.67 4.95
C PRO A 193 16.61 -19.94 5.73
N ALA A 194 15.99 -19.80 6.90
CA ALA A 194 15.57 -20.92 7.73
C ALA A 194 14.34 -20.53 8.58
N PRO A 195 13.38 -21.46 8.78
CA PRO A 195 12.27 -21.23 9.68
C PRO A 195 12.73 -21.21 11.15
N MET A 196 12.10 -20.36 11.95
CA MET A 196 12.27 -20.34 13.41
C MET A 196 11.75 -21.64 14.04
N GLN A 197 12.25 -21.95 15.24
CA GLN A 197 11.93 -23.17 15.98
C GLN A 197 11.09 -22.91 17.24
N ASP A 198 10.38 -21.78 17.28
CA ASP A 198 9.47 -21.43 18.36
C ASP A 198 8.34 -22.47 18.49
N ASP A 199 7.94 -22.76 19.73
CA ASP A 199 6.75 -23.57 20.01
C ASP A 199 5.45 -22.79 19.72
N MET A 200 4.31 -23.49 19.74
CA MET A 200 3.01 -22.89 19.40
C MET A 200 2.64 -21.73 20.32
N ASP A 201 2.84 -21.84 21.64
CA ASP A 201 2.44 -20.78 22.58
C ASP A 201 3.30 -19.52 22.40
N THR A 202 4.59 -19.73 22.12
CA THR A 202 5.53 -18.65 21.78
C THR A 202 5.15 -17.97 20.47
N ILE A 203 4.79 -18.74 19.44
CA ILE A 203 4.31 -18.22 18.16
C ILE A 203 3.06 -17.35 18.35
N LEU A 204 2.05 -17.86 19.04
CA LEU A 204 0.80 -17.14 19.27
C LEU A 204 1.03 -15.86 20.09
N THR A 205 1.89 -15.92 21.10
CA THR A 205 2.27 -14.75 21.91
C THR A 205 2.99 -13.72 21.05
N ASN A 206 4.01 -14.10 20.29
CA ASN A 206 4.78 -13.17 19.48
C ASN A 206 3.96 -12.57 18.32
N ILE A 207 3.06 -13.33 17.69
CA ILE A 207 2.10 -12.77 16.71
C ILE A 207 1.29 -11.65 17.37
N ARG A 208 0.72 -11.91 18.55
CA ARG A 208 -0.09 -10.92 19.26
C ARG A 208 0.73 -9.69 19.65
N GLU A 209 1.83 -9.87 20.38
CA GLU A 209 2.59 -8.75 20.93
C GLU A 209 3.25 -7.91 19.83
N LYS A 210 3.75 -8.53 18.75
CA LYS A 210 4.35 -7.80 17.63
C LYS A 210 3.31 -7.03 16.81
N LEU A 211 2.12 -7.60 16.57
CA LEU A 211 1.05 -6.85 15.92
C LEU A 211 0.58 -5.68 16.80
N ILE A 212 0.47 -5.90 18.11
CA ILE A 212 0.14 -4.84 19.07
C ILE A 212 1.16 -3.70 18.98
N ALA A 213 2.46 -4.01 19.00
CA ALA A 213 3.53 -3.03 18.85
C ALA A 213 3.50 -2.33 17.48
N GLY A 214 3.20 -3.07 16.41
CA GLY A 214 3.05 -2.57 15.04
C GLY A 214 1.90 -1.56 14.90
N VAL A 215 0.77 -1.80 15.57
CA VAL A 215 -0.35 -0.85 15.64
C VAL A 215 0.02 0.34 16.51
N GLU A 216 0.53 0.11 17.73
CA GLU A 216 0.83 1.16 18.70
C GLU A 216 1.77 2.23 18.14
N LYS A 217 2.87 1.84 17.48
CA LYS A 217 3.81 2.79 16.88
C LYS A 217 3.19 3.62 15.73
N ARG A 218 2.14 3.10 15.08
CA ARG A 218 1.40 3.76 13.99
C ARG A 218 0.28 4.67 14.49
N LEU A 219 0.04 4.74 15.81
CA LEU A 219 -0.91 5.69 16.41
C LEU A 219 -0.30 7.08 16.67
N ASP A 220 1.03 7.22 16.67
CA ASP A 220 1.71 8.53 16.85
C ASP A 220 1.49 9.38 15.61
N ALA A 221 0.62 10.38 15.72
CA ALA A 221 0.30 11.36 14.67
C ALA A 221 -0.14 12.67 15.32
N ASP A 222 0.35 13.81 14.82
CA ASP A 222 -0.16 15.12 15.27
C ASP A 222 -1.50 15.48 14.58
N ALA A 223 -1.85 14.77 13.49
CA ALA A 223 -3.10 14.94 12.74
C ALA A 223 -4.19 13.90 13.12
N PRO A 224 -5.48 14.16 12.83
CA PRO A 224 -6.57 13.25 13.18
C PRO A 224 -6.47 11.86 12.52
N VAL A 225 -6.59 10.82 13.35
CA VAL A 225 -6.50 9.41 12.95
C VAL A 225 -7.90 8.79 12.83
N GLY A 226 -8.11 7.99 11.78
CA GLY A 226 -9.28 7.14 11.56
C GLY A 226 -8.88 5.72 11.17
N PHE A 227 -9.88 4.84 11.08
CA PHE A 227 -9.67 3.41 10.86
C PHE A 227 -10.64 2.87 9.83
N LEU A 228 -10.13 2.12 8.85
CA LEU A 228 -10.98 1.35 7.95
C LEU A 228 -11.45 0.08 8.67
N LEU A 229 -12.76 -0.12 8.77
CA LEU A 229 -13.38 -1.25 9.46
C LEU A 229 -14.34 -1.98 8.53
N SER A 230 -13.91 -3.11 7.98
CA SER A 230 -14.77 -3.93 7.12
C SER A 230 -15.55 -4.99 7.89
N GLY A 231 -15.24 -5.22 9.18
CA GLY A 231 -15.77 -6.37 9.92
C GLY A 231 -15.15 -7.71 9.53
N GLY A 232 -14.10 -7.70 8.70
CA GLY A 232 -13.20 -8.83 8.50
C GLY A 232 -12.16 -8.92 9.61
N LEU A 233 -11.56 -10.10 9.80
CA LEU A 233 -10.59 -10.37 10.87
C LEU A 233 -9.52 -9.28 10.99
N ASP A 234 -8.90 -8.90 9.88
CA ASP A 234 -7.67 -8.11 9.86
C ASP A 234 -7.92 -6.65 10.27
N SER A 235 -8.90 -6.00 9.64
CA SER A 235 -9.30 -4.63 9.96
C SER A 235 -9.89 -4.53 11.36
N SER A 236 -10.69 -5.53 11.78
CA SER A 236 -11.24 -5.60 13.14
C SER A 236 -10.14 -5.73 14.20
N LEU A 237 -9.09 -6.52 13.97
CA LEU A 237 -7.96 -6.63 14.90
C LEU A 237 -7.20 -5.31 15.04
N VAL A 238 -6.92 -4.61 13.93
CA VAL A 238 -6.27 -3.29 13.97
C VAL A 238 -7.12 -2.30 14.78
N CYS A 239 -8.43 -2.24 14.52
CA CYS A 239 -9.35 -1.38 15.25
C CYS A 239 -9.40 -1.74 16.75
N SER A 240 -9.46 -3.03 17.09
CA SER A 240 -9.52 -3.49 18.47
C SER A 240 -8.28 -3.12 19.27
N ILE A 241 -7.10 -3.41 18.71
CA ILE A 241 -5.82 -3.06 19.33
C ILE A 241 -5.74 -1.54 19.55
N ALA A 242 -6.10 -0.75 18.54
CA ALA A 242 -6.07 0.70 18.62
C ALA A 242 -7.04 1.24 19.68
N ALA A 243 -8.28 0.76 19.72
CA ALA A 243 -9.28 1.17 20.70
C ALA A 243 -8.80 0.88 22.13
N LYS A 244 -8.24 -0.32 22.38
CA LYS A 244 -7.71 -0.70 23.69
C LYS A 244 -6.48 0.12 24.09
N LYS A 245 -5.56 0.39 23.16
CA LYS A 245 -4.35 1.17 23.42
C LYS A 245 -4.64 2.65 23.68
N LEU A 246 -5.58 3.23 22.95
CA LEU A 246 -5.94 4.63 23.10
C LEU A 246 -6.85 4.87 24.32
N GLY A 247 -7.61 3.87 24.77
CA GLY A 247 -8.54 4.00 25.90
C GLY A 247 -9.66 5.02 25.66
N LYS A 248 -9.95 5.36 24.40
CA LYS A 248 -10.99 6.30 23.97
C LYS A 248 -11.65 5.79 22.68
N PRO A 249 -12.89 6.23 22.38
CA PRO A 249 -13.53 5.90 21.11
C PRO A 249 -12.65 6.28 19.92
N ILE A 250 -12.49 5.35 18.99
CA ILE A 250 -11.84 5.56 17.69
C ILE A 250 -12.91 5.85 16.63
N ARG A 251 -12.54 6.54 15.55
CA ARG A 251 -13.44 6.75 14.41
C ARG A 251 -13.25 5.66 13.37
N THR A 252 -14.30 4.91 13.08
CA THR A 252 -14.25 3.77 12.17
C THR A 252 -15.15 4.03 10.95
N PHE A 253 -14.69 3.58 9.78
CA PHE A 253 -15.36 3.82 8.51
C PHE A 253 -15.53 2.51 7.74
N ALA A 254 -16.77 2.24 7.31
CA ALA A 254 -17.13 1.09 6.48
C ALA A 254 -17.85 1.54 5.21
N ILE A 255 -17.85 0.71 4.19
CA ILE A 255 -18.57 0.96 2.93
C ILE A 255 -19.34 -0.29 2.49
N GLY A 256 -20.50 -0.08 1.87
CA GLY A 256 -21.27 -1.15 1.26
C GLY A 256 -22.21 -0.66 0.16
N MET A 257 -22.60 -1.58 -0.72
CA MET A 257 -23.67 -1.37 -1.70
C MET A 257 -25.02 -1.17 -0.99
N ASP A 258 -25.88 -0.35 -1.56
CA ASP A 258 -27.23 -0.06 -1.08
C ASP A 258 -28.15 -1.29 -0.99
N THR A 259 -27.89 -2.33 -1.79
CA THR A 259 -28.77 -3.49 -1.97
C THR A 259 -28.33 -4.75 -1.23
N ASP A 260 -27.02 -5.02 -1.14
CA ASP A 260 -26.51 -6.33 -0.72
C ASP A 260 -25.18 -6.29 0.05
N ALA A 261 -24.91 -5.20 0.78
CA ALA A 261 -23.72 -5.08 1.60
C ALA A 261 -23.63 -6.12 2.73
N ILE A 262 -22.66 -7.04 2.62
CA ILE A 262 -22.41 -8.07 3.63
C ILE A 262 -21.62 -7.50 4.81
N ASP A 263 -20.57 -6.73 4.53
CA ASP A 263 -19.60 -6.30 5.55
C ASP A 263 -20.13 -5.27 6.54
N LEU A 264 -21.10 -4.43 6.14
CA LEU A 264 -21.64 -3.38 7.03
C LEU A 264 -22.21 -3.96 8.33
N LYS A 265 -22.87 -5.13 8.27
CA LYS A 265 -23.36 -5.82 9.46
C LYS A 265 -22.23 -6.15 10.44
N TYR A 266 -21.14 -6.72 9.93
CA TYR A 266 -20.01 -7.16 10.76
C TYR A 266 -19.13 -6.00 11.22
N ALA A 267 -19.01 -4.95 10.39
CA ALA A 267 -18.39 -3.70 10.76
C ALA A 267 -19.13 -3.06 11.93
N ARG A 268 -20.46 -2.98 11.87
CA ARG A 268 -21.31 -2.48 12.95
C ARG A 268 -21.19 -3.30 14.24
N GLN A 269 -21.24 -4.64 14.13
CA GLN A 269 -21.02 -5.53 15.28
C GLN A 269 -19.66 -5.29 15.95
N THR A 270 -18.60 -5.16 15.14
CA THR A 270 -17.26 -4.85 15.66
C THR A 270 -17.25 -3.46 16.31
N ALA A 271 -17.82 -2.45 15.65
CA ALA A 271 -17.88 -1.09 16.15
C ALA A 271 -18.62 -0.96 17.49
N GLU A 272 -19.74 -1.65 17.65
CA GLU A 272 -20.53 -1.74 18.89
C GLU A 272 -19.71 -2.39 20.00
N TYR A 273 -19.03 -3.50 19.72
CA TYR A 273 -18.15 -4.17 20.69
C TYR A 273 -16.99 -3.26 21.14
N LEU A 274 -16.43 -2.46 20.23
CA LEU A 274 -15.32 -1.55 20.51
C LEU A 274 -15.75 -0.20 21.11
N GLY A 275 -17.04 0.16 21.03
CA GLY A 275 -17.51 1.50 21.38
C GLY A 275 -16.94 2.60 20.48
N SER A 276 -16.73 2.31 19.18
CA SER A 276 -16.19 3.27 18.22
C SER A 276 -17.24 4.25 17.68
N GLU A 277 -16.81 5.45 17.28
CA GLU A 277 -17.62 6.37 16.49
C GLU A 277 -17.68 5.89 15.03
N HIS A 278 -18.73 5.11 14.72
CA HIS A 278 -18.84 4.38 13.46
C HIS A 278 -19.59 5.13 12.38
N HIS A 279 -19.04 5.10 11.16
CA HIS A 279 -19.59 5.73 9.98
C HIS A 279 -19.72 4.70 8.87
N GLU A 280 -20.92 4.57 8.31
CA GLU A 280 -21.22 3.69 7.19
C GLU A 280 -21.48 4.53 5.94
N ILE A 281 -20.73 4.27 4.88
CA ILE A 281 -20.91 4.90 3.58
C ILE A 281 -21.66 3.94 2.67
N ILE A 282 -22.78 4.40 2.11
CA ILE A 282 -23.57 3.62 1.16
C ILE A 282 -23.26 4.11 -0.26
N ILE A 283 -23.01 3.18 -1.17
CA ILE A 283 -22.79 3.44 -2.59
C ILE A 283 -23.80 2.67 -3.44
N ASP A 284 -24.04 3.17 -4.65
CA ASP A 284 -24.89 2.54 -5.64
C ASP A 284 -24.13 2.22 -6.94
N ARG A 285 -24.81 1.55 -7.86
CA ARG A 285 -24.28 1.18 -9.18
C ARG A 285 -23.77 2.40 -9.96
N ASP A 286 -24.49 3.52 -9.95
CA ASP A 286 -24.13 4.69 -10.73
C ASP A 286 -22.85 5.32 -10.22
N MET A 287 -22.67 5.41 -8.90
CA MET A 287 -21.42 5.84 -8.27
C MET A 287 -20.24 4.95 -8.65
N VAL A 288 -20.43 3.62 -8.68
CA VAL A 288 -19.40 2.66 -9.08
C VAL A 288 -19.04 2.86 -10.56
N ILE A 289 -20.01 2.79 -11.47
CA ILE A 289 -19.74 2.83 -12.91
C ILE A 289 -19.15 4.18 -13.33
N SER A 290 -19.69 5.30 -12.82
CA SER A 290 -19.19 6.64 -13.15
C SER A 290 -17.79 6.92 -12.61
N SER A 291 -17.32 6.18 -11.60
CA SER A 291 -16.00 6.35 -11.01
C SER A 291 -14.92 5.42 -11.60
N LEU A 292 -15.30 4.42 -12.42
CA LEU A 292 -14.36 3.40 -12.94
C LEU A 292 -13.15 4.01 -13.65
N GLU A 293 -13.39 4.92 -14.60
CA GLU A 293 -12.31 5.52 -15.38
C GLU A 293 -11.33 6.32 -14.50
N GLU A 294 -11.86 7.09 -13.55
CA GLU A 294 -11.06 7.86 -12.61
C GLU A 294 -10.24 6.95 -11.69
N VAL A 295 -10.83 5.87 -11.17
CA VAL A 295 -10.12 4.89 -10.33
C VAL A 295 -8.99 4.22 -11.11
N ILE A 296 -9.25 3.76 -12.34
CA ILE A 296 -8.22 3.13 -13.20
C ILE A 296 -7.08 4.12 -13.49
N ARG A 297 -7.44 5.37 -13.81
CA ARG A 297 -6.49 6.47 -14.03
C ARG A 297 -5.65 6.73 -12.79
N LEU A 298 -6.23 6.80 -11.60
CA LEU A 298 -5.52 7.07 -10.34
C LEU A 298 -4.60 5.92 -9.93
N LEU A 299 -5.06 4.68 -10.09
CA LEU A 299 -4.25 3.50 -9.76
C LEU A 299 -3.04 3.36 -10.68
N GLY A 300 -3.22 3.66 -11.97
CA GLY A 300 -2.23 3.34 -12.99
C GLY A 300 -2.00 1.84 -13.09
N THR A 301 -3.09 1.07 -13.12
CA THR A 301 -3.06 -0.38 -13.30
C THR A 301 -4.18 -0.83 -14.23
N TRP A 302 -4.02 -2.03 -14.79
CA TRP A 302 -5.01 -2.73 -15.61
C TRP A 302 -5.46 -4.04 -14.94
N ASP A 303 -4.98 -4.33 -13.73
CA ASP A 303 -5.30 -5.56 -12.99
C ASP A 303 -6.74 -5.56 -12.46
N ILE A 304 -7.46 -6.65 -12.76
CA ILE A 304 -8.88 -6.82 -12.43
C ILE A 304 -9.12 -6.76 -10.92
N THR A 305 -8.34 -7.52 -10.14
CA THR A 305 -8.53 -7.65 -8.68
C THR A 305 -8.32 -6.32 -8.00
N THR A 306 -7.22 -5.65 -8.37
CA THR A 306 -6.84 -4.36 -7.83
C THR A 306 -7.92 -3.33 -8.14
N ILE A 307 -8.41 -3.23 -9.38
CA ILE A 307 -9.44 -2.25 -9.76
C ILE A 307 -10.76 -2.52 -9.03
N ARG A 308 -11.26 -3.76 -9.03
CA ARG A 308 -12.52 -4.12 -8.34
C ARG A 308 -12.45 -3.77 -6.85
N ALA A 309 -11.38 -4.15 -6.16
CA ALA A 309 -11.22 -3.85 -4.74
C ALA A 309 -11.00 -2.34 -4.48
N SER A 310 -10.43 -1.61 -5.44
CA SER A 310 -10.20 -0.17 -5.32
C SER A 310 -11.47 0.66 -5.44
N MET A 311 -12.53 0.16 -6.07
CA MET A 311 -13.79 0.91 -6.19
C MET A 311 -14.37 1.28 -4.83
N GLY A 312 -14.58 0.28 -3.96
CA GLY A 312 -15.06 0.52 -2.60
C GLY A 312 -14.08 1.36 -1.78
N MET A 313 -12.77 1.07 -1.88
CA MET A 313 -11.78 1.81 -1.10
C MET A 313 -11.68 3.28 -1.51
N TYR A 314 -11.67 3.59 -2.80
CA TYR A 314 -11.62 4.96 -3.32
C TYR A 314 -12.87 5.74 -2.91
N LEU A 315 -14.06 5.20 -3.11
CA LEU A 315 -15.32 5.87 -2.76
C LEU A 315 -15.43 6.11 -1.24
N LEU A 316 -14.96 5.15 -0.43
CA LEU A 316 -14.87 5.32 1.02
C LEU A 316 -13.90 6.44 1.41
N CYS A 317 -12.69 6.46 0.84
CA CYS A 317 -11.70 7.48 1.13
C CYS A 317 -12.14 8.87 0.67
N LYS A 318 -12.84 8.95 -0.47
CA LYS A 318 -13.45 10.17 -0.97
C LYS A 318 -14.48 10.71 0.01
N ALA A 319 -15.41 9.86 0.48
CA ALA A 319 -16.39 10.24 1.48
C ALA A 319 -15.73 10.70 2.80
N ILE A 320 -14.70 10.00 3.28
CA ILE A 320 -13.94 10.37 4.48
C ILE A 320 -13.32 11.76 4.31
N HIS A 321 -12.68 12.02 3.16
CA HIS A 321 -12.06 13.30 2.87
C HIS A 321 -13.07 14.46 2.79
N GLU A 322 -14.23 14.22 2.15
CA GLU A 322 -15.26 15.24 1.95
C GLU A 322 -16.07 15.52 3.22
N GLN A 323 -16.20 14.56 4.13
CA GLN A 323 -17.13 14.62 5.27
C GLN A 323 -16.43 14.75 6.63
N THR A 324 -15.11 14.57 6.71
CA THR A 324 -14.38 14.55 7.99
C THR A 324 -13.04 15.29 7.91
N ASP A 325 -12.38 15.43 9.06
CA ASP A 325 -11.02 15.95 9.18
C ASP A 325 -9.96 14.84 9.31
N VAL A 326 -10.29 13.56 9.04
CA VAL A 326 -9.31 12.46 9.08
C VAL A 326 -8.17 12.77 8.11
N ARG A 327 -6.93 12.62 8.58
CA ARG A 327 -5.72 12.77 7.76
C ARG A 327 -4.85 11.52 7.74
N VAL A 328 -5.06 10.59 8.68
CA VAL A 328 -4.37 9.30 8.75
C VAL A 328 -5.42 8.18 8.84
N LEU A 329 -5.28 7.14 8.01
CA LEU A 329 -6.10 5.94 8.03
C LEU A 329 -5.25 4.70 8.27
N LEU A 330 -5.59 3.94 9.32
CA LEU A 330 -5.05 2.60 9.53
C LEU A 330 -5.93 1.56 8.82
N THR A 331 -5.27 0.57 8.20
CA THR A 331 -5.93 -0.49 7.42
C THR A 331 -5.40 -1.88 7.80
N GLY A 332 -6.12 -2.94 7.41
CA GLY A 332 -5.74 -4.34 7.67
C GLY A 332 -4.99 -5.03 6.52
N GLU A 333 -4.47 -4.28 5.55
CA GLU A 333 -3.73 -4.80 4.39
C GLU A 333 -2.46 -5.56 4.80
N ILE A 334 -1.88 -6.39 3.92
CA ILE A 334 -0.65 -7.20 4.14
C ILE A 334 -0.87 -8.47 4.97
N SER A 335 -1.98 -8.58 5.70
CA SER A 335 -2.29 -9.78 6.50
C SER A 335 -2.46 -11.05 5.66
N ASP A 336 -3.16 -10.97 4.52
CA ASP A 336 -3.44 -12.15 3.68
C ASP A 336 -2.16 -12.71 3.02
N GLU A 337 -1.20 -11.85 2.70
CA GLU A 337 0.08 -12.22 2.09
C GLU A 337 0.97 -12.99 3.08
N LEU A 338 0.85 -12.66 4.36
CA LEU A 338 1.61 -13.28 5.45
C LEU A 338 0.98 -14.60 5.94
N PHE A 339 -0.35 -14.64 6.08
CA PHE A 339 -1.07 -15.77 6.69
C PHE A 339 -1.89 -16.61 5.71
N GLY A 340 -1.96 -16.21 4.45
CA GLY A 340 -2.61 -16.94 3.36
C GLY A 340 -3.98 -16.37 2.96
N TYR A 341 -4.26 -16.45 1.65
CA TYR A 341 -5.57 -16.24 1.04
C TYR A 341 -6.38 -17.54 1.01
N LYS A 342 -7.66 -17.48 0.60
CA LYS A 342 -8.50 -18.68 0.37
C LYS A 342 -7.87 -19.71 -0.57
N TYR A 343 -7.15 -19.30 -1.61
CA TYR A 343 -6.52 -20.26 -2.52
C TYR A 343 -5.28 -20.94 -1.91
N THR A 344 -4.72 -20.38 -0.83
CA THR A 344 -3.57 -20.97 -0.13
C THR A 344 -3.94 -22.21 0.68
N ASP A 345 -5.23 -22.45 0.90
CA ASP A 345 -5.75 -23.73 1.39
C ASP A 345 -5.42 -24.89 0.44
N TYR A 346 -5.17 -24.61 -0.83
CA TYR A 346 -4.80 -25.59 -1.86
C TYR A 346 -3.28 -25.72 -2.08
N ALA A 347 -2.45 -25.07 -1.24
CA ALA A 347 -1.01 -25.20 -1.33
C ALA A 347 -0.61 -26.68 -1.16
N PRO A 348 0.15 -27.28 -2.10
CA PRO A 348 0.43 -28.70 -2.08
C PRO A 348 1.42 -29.11 -0.98
N THR A 349 2.26 -28.18 -0.52
CA THR A 349 3.28 -28.38 0.53
C THR A 349 3.50 -27.07 1.30
N ALA A 350 4.10 -27.15 2.48
CA ALA A 350 4.50 -25.97 3.25
C ALA A 350 5.54 -25.11 2.51
N ASP A 351 6.46 -25.74 1.77
CA ASP A 351 7.41 -25.03 0.90
C ASP A 351 6.70 -24.24 -0.22
N ALA A 352 5.69 -24.83 -0.86
CA ALA A 352 4.89 -24.13 -1.87
C ALA A 352 4.11 -22.94 -1.26
N PHE A 353 3.56 -23.10 -0.05
CA PHE A 353 2.94 -21.99 0.68
C PHE A 353 3.97 -20.87 0.97
N GLN A 354 5.15 -21.22 1.47
CA GLN A 354 6.20 -20.25 1.76
C GLN A 354 6.64 -19.50 0.50
N GLN A 355 6.89 -20.20 -0.61
CA GLN A 355 7.25 -19.58 -1.89
C GLN A 355 6.17 -18.62 -2.39
N GLU A 356 4.89 -18.98 -2.23
CA GLU A 356 3.78 -18.11 -2.58
C GLU A 356 3.74 -16.87 -1.67
N SER A 357 3.84 -17.01 -0.34
CA SER A 357 3.93 -15.86 0.57
C SER A 357 5.11 -14.94 0.22
N GLN A 358 6.30 -15.51 -0.06
CA GLN A 358 7.46 -14.74 -0.46
C GLN A 358 7.23 -13.97 -1.76
N LYS A 359 6.61 -14.61 -2.76
CA LYS A 359 6.21 -13.97 -4.00
C LYS A 359 5.24 -12.82 -3.73
N ARG A 360 4.19 -13.06 -2.92
CA ARG A 360 3.17 -12.05 -2.62
C ARG A 360 3.77 -10.83 -1.94
N ILE A 361 4.61 -11.01 -0.93
CA ILE A 361 5.32 -9.89 -0.28
C ILE A 361 6.18 -9.10 -1.27
N ARG A 362 6.86 -9.76 -2.20
CA ARG A 362 7.67 -9.07 -3.24
C ARG A 362 6.82 -8.33 -4.27
N GLU A 363 5.57 -8.73 -4.48
CA GLU A 363 4.67 -8.18 -5.49
C GLU A 363 3.62 -7.20 -4.93
N LEU A 364 3.46 -7.11 -3.61
CA LEU A 364 2.48 -6.27 -2.91
C LEU A 364 2.38 -4.85 -3.48
N TYR A 365 3.53 -4.25 -3.80
CA TYR A 365 3.63 -2.88 -4.30
C TYR A 365 2.95 -2.66 -5.67
N MET A 366 2.58 -3.72 -6.38
CA MET A 366 1.85 -3.66 -7.65
C MET A 366 0.34 -3.89 -7.49
N TYR A 367 -0.09 -4.43 -6.34
CA TYR A 367 -1.46 -4.88 -6.11
C TYR A 367 -2.05 -4.20 -4.86
N ASP A 368 -2.11 -4.89 -3.72
CA ASP A 368 -2.82 -4.45 -2.51
C ASP A 368 -2.26 -3.17 -1.91
N VAL A 369 -0.93 -3.05 -1.84
CA VAL A 369 -0.28 -1.81 -1.37
C VAL A 369 -0.43 -0.68 -2.37
N LEU A 370 -0.48 -0.98 -3.68
CA LEU A 370 -0.76 0.03 -4.71
C LEU A 370 -2.17 0.59 -4.53
N ARG A 371 -3.17 -0.28 -4.37
CA ARG A 371 -4.56 0.12 -4.11
C ARG A 371 -4.66 0.95 -2.84
N ALA A 372 -4.12 0.44 -1.73
CA ALA A 372 -4.17 1.14 -0.45
C ALA A 372 -3.52 2.53 -0.55
N ASP A 373 -2.34 2.63 -1.16
CA ASP A 373 -1.69 3.92 -1.34
C ASP A 373 -2.50 4.87 -2.23
N ARG A 374 -2.89 4.45 -3.43
CA ARG A 374 -3.51 5.32 -4.43
C ARG A 374 -4.90 5.78 -4.02
N CYS A 375 -5.75 4.87 -3.53
CA CYS A 375 -7.10 5.22 -3.11
C CYS A 375 -7.11 6.20 -1.94
N ILE A 376 -6.19 6.05 -0.98
CA ILE A 376 -6.11 6.89 0.22
C ILE A 376 -5.44 8.23 -0.12
N SER A 377 -4.30 8.22 -0.81
CA SER A 377 -3.54 9.44 -1.12
C SER A 377 -4.19 10.32 -2.19
N ALA A 378 -4.97 9.76 -3.12
CA ALA A 378 -5.77 10.55 -4.06
C ALA A 378 -6.82 11.42 -3.36
N ASN A 379 -7.14 11.09 -2.11
CA ASN A 379 -8.09 11.80 -1.25
C ASN A 379 -7.39 12.52 -0.10
N SER A 380 -6.13 12.94 -0.26
CA SER A 380 -5.43 13.78 0.73
C SER A 380 -5.29 13.17 2.13
N ILE A 381 -5.15 11.85 2.21
CA ILE A 381 -5.02 11.09 3.45
C ILE A 381 -3.73 10.25 3.42
N GLU A 382 -3.20 9.92 4.59
CA GLU A 382 -2.11 8.96 4.77
C GLU A 382 -2.60 7.56 5.10
N ALA A 383 -2.08 6.54 4.41
CA ALA A 383 -2.30 5.14 4.77
C ALA A 383 -1.21 4.66 5.73
N ARG A 384 -1.60 3.91 6.76
CA ARG A 384 -0.70 3.14 7.65
C ARG A 384 -1.16 1.70 7.71
N VAL A 385 -0.21 0.77 7.55
CA VAL A 385 -0.48 -0.68 7.41
C VAL A 385 0.23 -1.48 8.51
N PRO A 386 -0.38 -1.66 9.70
CA PRO A 386 0.29 -2.32 10.83
C PRO A 386 0.78 -3.76 10.58
N PHE A 387 0.11 -4.52 9.71
CA PHE A 387 0.61 -5.85 9.30
C PHE A 387 1.86 -5.77 8.42
N GLY A 388 2.16 -4.60 7.83
CA GLY A 388 3.41 -4.30 7.15
C GLY A 388 4.54 -3.84 8.09
N ASP A 389 4.36 -3.98 9.40
CA ASP A 389 5.43 -3.69 10.36
C ASP A 389 6.65 -4.60 10.14
N LEU A 390 7.85 -4.03 10.08
CA LEU A 390 9.05 -4.78 9.69
C LEU A 390 9.38 -5.89 10.72
N ASP A 391 9.16 -5.67 12.01
CA ASP A 391 9.38 -6.71 13.03
C ASP A 391 8.31 -7.79 12.97
N PHE A 392 7.05 -7.41 12.75
CA PHE A 392 5.95 -8.36 12.56
C PHE A 392 6.13 -9.23 11.30
N VAL A 393 6.42 -8.62 10.16
CA VAL A 393 6.64 -9.32 8.88
C VAL A 393 7.81 -10.29 9.01
N ARG A 394 8.95 -9.85 9.53
CA ARG A 394 10.13 -10.73 9.74
C ARG A 394 9.78 -11.93 10.61
N TYR A 395 9.02 -11.71 11.68
CA TYR A 395 8.59 -12.80 12.55
C TYR A 395 7.66 -13.78 11.80
N VAL A 396 6.56 -13.30 11.21
CA VAL A 396 5.56 -14.17 10.56
C VAL A 396 6.14 -14.91 9.35
N MET A 397 7.00 -14.26 8.58
CA MET A 397 7.69 -14.89 7.45
C MET A 397 8.65 -16.00 7.90
N ALA A 398 9.25 -15.86 9.09
CA ALA A 398 10.13 -16.86 9.69
C ALA A 398 9.38 -18.00 10.40
N ILE A 399 8.08 -17.91 10.66
CA ILE A 399 7.30 -19.02 11.23
C ILE A 399 7.38 -20.21 10.27
N ASP A 400 7.67 -21.38 10.85
CA ASP A 400 7.61 -22.68 10.17
C ASP A 400 6.33 -22.81 9.32
N PRO A 401 6.44 -22.90 7.99
CA PRO A 401 5.29 -22.85 7.09
C PRO A 401 4.32 -24.01 7.30
N GLU A 402 4.75 -25.15 7.86
CA GLU A 402 3.85 -26.25 8.25
C GLU A 402 2.79 -25.79 9.26
N LYS A 403 3.13 -24.84 10.14
CA LYS A 403 2.21 -24.27 11.12
C LYS A 403 1.26 -23.24 10.52
N LYS A 404 1.60 -22.66 9.35
CA LYS A 404 0.79 -21.67 8.62
C LYS A 404 -0.20 -22.30 7.66
N LEU A 405 0.09 -23.50 7.15
CA LEU A 405 -0.85 -24.26 6.33
C LEU A 405 -2.19 -24.42 7.05
N ASN A 406 -3.28 -24.37 6.28
CA ASN A 406 -4.62 -24.56 6.81
C ASN A 406 -4.92 -26.04 7.10
N SER A 407 -4.28 -26.59 8.13
CA SER A 407 -4.55 -27.92 8.67
C SER A 407 -5.69 -27.93 9.70
N TYR A 408 -6.14 -26.75 10.14
CA TYR A 408 -7.13 -26.56 11.21
C TYR A 408 -8.57 -26.38 10.69
N GLY A 409 -8.77 -26.38 9.36
CA GLY A 409 -10.06 -26.08 8.75
C GLY A 409 -10.47 -24.60 8.89
N LYS A 410 -9.51 -23.71 9.15
CA LYS A 410 -9.71 -22.27 9.30
C LYS A 410 -8.52 -21.47 8.76
N GLY A 411 -8.76 -20.64 7.75
CA GLY A 411 -7.74 -19.72 7.22
C GLY A 411 -7.28 -18.74 8.30
N LYS A 412 -5.98 -18.38 8.27
CA LYS A 412 -5.32 -17.52 9.27
C LYS A 412 -5.46 -18.02 10.72
N TYR A 413 -5.49 -19.33 10.93
CA TYR A 413 -5.71 -19.93 12.25
C TYR A 413 -4.79 -19.37 13.33
N LEU A 414 -3.48 -19.23 13.05
CA LEU A 414 -2.51 -18.70 14.02
C LEU A 414 -2.87 -17.28 14.46
N LEU A 415 -3.24 -16.40 13.53
CA LEU A 415 -3.67 -15.03 13.85
C LEU A 415 -4.93 -15.01 14.70
N ARG A 416 -5.93 -15.84 14.37
CA ARG A 416 -7.17 -15.95 15.15
C ARG A 416 -6.90 -16.44 16.57
N LYS A 417 -6.07 -17.49 16.69
CA LYS A 417 -5.69 -18.06 17.99
C LYS A 417 -4.88 -17.09 18.84
N ALA A 418 -3.98 -16.32 18.25
CA ALA A 418 -3.16 -15.34 18.97
C ALA A 418 -4.02 -14.28 19.70
N PHE A 419 -5.19 -13.99 19.16
CA PHE A 419 -6.15 -12.98 19.65
C PHE A 419 -7.41 -13.59 20.27
N GLU A 420 -7.38 -14.85 20.74
CA GLU A 420 -8.46 -15.36 21.60
C GLU A 420 -8.58 -14.56 22.90
N GLY A 421 -9.79 -14.55 23.46
CA GLY A 421 -10.13 -13.78 24.66
C GLY A 421 -10.82 -12.48 24.30
N ASP A 422 -10.54 -11.43 25.07
CA ASP A 422 -11.26 -10.15 24.99
C ASP A 422 -10.64 -9.21 23.93
N TRP A 423 -10.40 -9.69 22.70
CA TRP A 423 -9.92 -8.83 21.60
C TRP A 423 -11.01 -8.57 20.58
N LEU A 424 -11.77 -9.58 20.21
CA LEU A 424 -12.88 -9.48 19.27
C LEU A 424 -13.99 -10.41 19.74
N PRO A 425 -15.25 -10.11 19.40
CA PRO A 425 -16.32 -11.04 19.68
C PRO A 425 -16.11 -12.33 18.83
N PRO A 426 -16.43 -13.53 19.36
CA PRO A 426 -16.12 -14.80 18.70
C PRO A 426 -16.63 -14.90 17.26
N GLU A 427 -17.80 -14.31 16.98
CA GLU A 427 -18.42 -14.26 15.65
C GLU A 427 -17.60 -13.48 14.61
N ILE A 428 -16.78 -12.52 15.04
CA ILE A 428 -15.85 -11.77 14.17
C ILE A 428 -14.50 -12.48 14.13
N LEU A 429 -13.96 -12.87 15.29
CA LEU A 429 -12.66 -13.53 15.39
C LEU A 429 -12.61 -14.84 14.59
N TRP A 430 -13.73 -15.57 14.53
CA TRP A 430 -13.87 -16.83 13.82
C TRP A 430 -14.75 -16.72 12.57
N ARG A 431 -14.97 -15.53 12.01
CA ARG A 431 -15.70 -15.36 10.73
C ARG A 431 -14.93 -15.97 9.56
N GLU A 432 -15.63 -16.56 8.59
CA GLU A 432 -15.02 -16.95 7.31
C GLU A 432 -14.54 -15.72 6.50
N LYS A 433 -13.47 -15.89 5.72
CA LYS A 433 -12.87 -14.80 4.95
C LYS A 433 -13.68 -14.52 3.68
N ALA A 434 -14.31 -13.35 3.61
CA ALA A 434 -14.86 -12.77 2.40
C ALA A 434 -13.81 -11.85 1.73
N ALA A 435 -13.71 -11.89 0.39
CA ALA A 435 -12.85 -10.96 -0.35
C ALA A 435 -13.45 -9.54 -0.34
N PHE A 436 -12.62 -8.50 -0.30
CA PHE A 436 -13.10 -7.13 -0.09
C PHE A 436 -14.12 -6.66 -1.14
N SER A 437 -13.84 -6.89 -2.43
CA SER A 437 -14.79 -6.56 -3.52
C SER A 437 -16.15 -7.22 -3.36
N ASP A 438 -16.20 -8.35 -2.67
CA ASP A 438 -17.41 -9.14 -2.49
C ASP A 438 -18.17 -8.78 -1.25
N ALA A 439 -17.42 -8.36 -0.25
CA ALA A 439 -17.95 -8.02 1.03
C ALA A 439 -18.58 -6.62 1.03
N VAL A 440 -18.12 -5.72 0.14
CA VAL A 440 -18.78 -4.46 -0.21
C VAL A 440 -20.19 -4.70 -0.78
N GLY A 441 -20.35 -5.73 -1.62
CA GLY A 441 -21.62 -6.18 -2.19
C GLY A 441 -21.37 -7.13 -3.36
N HIS A 442 -22.20 -8.18 -3.51
CA HIS A 442 -22.07 -9.09 -4.63
C HIS A 442 -22.34 -8.39 -5.96
N SER A 443 -23.36 -7.54 -5.94
CA SER A 443 -23.83 -6.67 -7.03
C SER A 443 -22.73 -5.83 -7.66
N MET A 444 -21.80 -5.25 -6.89
CA MET A 444 -20.76 -4.36 -7.44
C MET A 444 -19.93 -5.02 -8.54
N VAL A 445 -19.49 -6.27 -8.30
CA VAL A 445 -18.68 -7.02 -9.29
C VAL A 445 -19.53 -7.39 -10.50
N ASP A 446 -20.80 -7.74 -10.28
CA ASP A 446 -21.71 -8.14 -11.34
C ASP A 446 -22.12 -6.94 -12.22
N ASP A 447 -22.37 -5.78 -11.62
CA ASP A 447 -22.63 -4.50 -12.31
C ASP A 447 -21.45 -4.08 -13.19
N ILE A 448 -20.22 -4.20 -12.69
CA ILE A 448 -19.00 -3.91 -13.45
C ILE A 448 -18.88 -4.85 -14.66
N LYS A 449 -19.11 -6.15 -14.45
CA LYS A 449 -19.07 -7.15 -15.52
C LYS A 449 -20.15 -6.89 -16.57
N GLU A 450 -21.38 -6.62 -16.15
CA GLU A 450 -22.50 -6.31 -17.05
C GLU A 450 -22.21 -5.04 -17.85
N TYR A 451 -21.68 -4.00 -17.19
CA TYR A 451 -21.27 -2.78 -17.86
C TYR A 451 -20.21 -3.06 -18.93
N ALA A 452 -19.13 -3.78 -18.60
CA ALA A 452 -18.10 -4.12 -19.56
C ALA A 452 -18.61 -5.02 -20.71
N GLU A 453 -19.54 -5.94 -20.42
CA GLU A 453 -20.18 -6.78 -21.43
C GLU A 453 -20.98 -5.96 -22.44
N SER A 454 -21.62 -4.88 -21.99
CA SER A 454 -22.39 -3.96 -22.85
C SER A 454 -21.52 -3.12 -23.81
N LEU A 455 -20.21 -3.00 -23.54
CA LEU A 455 -19.30 -2.14 -24.32
C LEU A 455 -18.73 -2.81 -25.57
N TYR A 456 -18.76 -4.14 -25.66
CA TYR A 456 -18.12 -4.87 -26.77
C TYR A 456 -18.96 -6.04 -27.25
N THR A 457 -19.07 -6.16 -28.57
CA THR A 457 -19.41 -7.45 -29.19
C THR A 457 -18.26 -8.46 -29.03
N ASP A 458 -18.54 -9.75 -29.19
CA ASP A 458 -17.50 -10.80 -29.12
C ASP A 458 -16.43 -10.63 -30.20
N GLU A 459 -16.83 -10.20 -31.40
CA GLU A 459 -15.92 -9.92 -32.52
C GLU A 459 -15.00 -8.74 -32.20
N GLU A 460 -15.54 -7.64 -31.66
CA GLU A 460 -14.75 -6.49 -31.22
C GLU A 460 -13.79 -6.85 -30.11
N PHE A 461 -14.22 -7.66 -29.14
CA PHE A 461 -13.38 -8.13 -28.05
C PHE A 461 -12.16 -8.90 -28.59
N GLN A 462 -12.36 -9.87 -29.49
CA GLN A 462 -11.24 -10.64 -30.07
C GLN A 462 -10.30 -9.75 -30.92
N LEU A 463 -10.86 -8.82 -31.69
CA LEU A 463 -10.07 -7.92 -32.52
C LEU A 463 -9.22 -6.97 -31.67
N ARG A 464 -9.83 -6.31 -30.66
CA ARG A 464 -9.17 -5.29 -29.85
C ARG A 464 -8.17 -5.87 -28.87
N ARG A 465 -8.47 -7.01 -28.22
CA ARG A 465 -7.52 -7.64 -27.28
C ARG A 465 -6.22 -8.05 -27.96
N ALA A 466 -6.24 -8.37 -29.26
CA ALA A 466 -5.06 -8.78 -30.02
C ALA A 466 -3.97 -7.68 -30.07
N ASN A 467 -4.36 -6.40 -29.94
CA ASN A 467 -3.44 -5.27 -29.83
C ASN A 467 -2.52 -5.36 -28.60
N TYR A 468 -2.90 -6.15 -27.60
CA TYR A 468 -2.18 -6.30 -26.33
C TYR A 468 -1.49 -7.67 -26.20
N SER A 469 -1.32 -8.40 -27.31
CA SER A 469 -0.71 -9.73 -27.33
C SER A 469 0.76 -9.76 -26.84
N ALA A 470 1.46 -8.64 -26.87
CA ALA A 470 2.86 -8.53 -26.44
C ALA A 470 3.08 -8.61 -24.92
N HIS A 471 2.03 -8.35 -24.11
CA HIS A 471 2.12 -8.36 -22.66
C HIS A 471 0.73 -8.47 -22.01
N CYS A 472 0.51 -9.57 -21.27
CA CYS A 472 -0.70 -9.83 -20.48
C CYS A 472 -1.99 -9.49 -21.23
N MET A 473 -2.21 -10.18 -22.35
CA MET A 473 -3.37 -9.97 -23.21
C MET A 473 -4.67 -10.11 -22.38
N PRO A 474 -5.56 -9.11 -22.39
CA PRO A 474 -6.87 -9.18 -21.73
C PRO A 474 -7.60 -10.49 -22.07
N PHE A 475 -8.25 -11.13 -21.10
CA PHE A 475 -8.95 -12.42 -21.27
C PHE A 475 -10.45 -12.38 -20.99
N THR A 476 -10.97 -11.25 -20.52
CA THR A 476 -12.40 -10.91 -20.44
C THR A 476 -12.66 -9.51 -21.00
N LYS A 477 -13.91 -9.19 -21.38
CA LYS A 477 -14.30 -7.84 -21.81
C LYS A 477 -14.00 -6.78 -20.74
N GLU A 478 -14.18 -7.13 -19.47
CA GLU A 478 -13.77 -6.31 -18.33
C GLU A 478 -12.26 -6.01 -18.32
N SER A 479 -11.41 -7.02 -18.45
CA SER A 479 -9.95 -6.81 -18.52
C SER A 479 -9.54 -5.98 -19.76
N LEU A 480 -10.30 -6.06 -20.86
CA LEU A 480 -10.06 -5.26 -22.05
C LEU A 480 -10.41 -3.79 -21.79
N PHE A 481 -11.58 -3.53 -21.21
CA PHE A 481 -12.02 -2.21 -20.79
C PHE A 481 -10.99 -1.52 -19.89
N TYR A 482 -10.51 -2.24 -18.87
CA TYR A 482 -9.47 -1.73 -17.97
C TYR A 482 -8.17 -1.44 -18.70
N ARG A 483 -7.76 -2.33 -19.59
CA ARG A 483 -6.54 -2.15 -20.38
C ARG A 483 -6.63 -0.96 -21.33
N GLU A 484 -7.76 -0.75 -22.00
CA GLU A 484 -7.96 0.39 -22.90
C GLU A 484 -7.90 1.73 -22.13
N ILE A 485 -8.50 1.81 -20.95
CA ILE A 485 -8.39 3.01 -20.09
C ILE A 485 -6.96 3.19 -19.58
N PHE A 486 -6.31 2.12 -19.13
CA PHE A 486 -4.91 2.21 -18.71
C PHE A 486 -4.03 2.76 -19.84
N GLU A 487 -4.13 2.25 -21.06
CA GLU A 487 -3.31 2.69 -22.21
C GLU A 487 -3.65 4.13 -22.65
N LYS A 488 -4.86 4.63 -22.38
CA LYS A 488 -5.23 6.04 -22.58
C LYS A 488 -4.40 6.99 -21.74
N TYR A 489 -4.09 6.63 -20.49
CA TYR A 489 -3.39 7.49 -19.53
C TYR A 489 -1.91 7.14 -19.34
N TYR A 490 -1.57 5.86 -19.53
CA TYR A 490 -0.28 5.25 -19.24
C TYR A 490 0.24 4.46 -20.45
N HIS A 491 0.13 5.07 -21.63
CA HIS A 491 0.51 4.46 -22.91
C HIS A 491 1.89 3.76 -22.85
N ASP A 492 1.91 2.49 -23.27
CA ASP A 492 3.09 1.62 -23.30
C ASP A 492 3.73 1.33 -21.92
N GLN A 493 3.04 1.64 -20.82
CA GLN A 493 3.54 1.37 -19.45
C GLN A 493 3.04 0.05 -18.85
N SER A 494 2.41 -0.81 -19.65
CA SER A 494 1.76 -2.03 -19.13
C SER A 494 2.72 -2.98 -18.38
N ARG A 495 4.02 -2.96 -18.72
CA ARG A 495 5.09 -3.78 -18.11
C ARG A 495 5.52 -3.30 -16.72
N THR A 496 4.95 -2.22 -16.20
CA THR A 496 5.13 -1.80 -14.81
C THR A 496 4.45 -2.77 -13.82
N ILE A 497 3.53 -3.60 -14.31
CA ILE A 497 2.85 -4.68 -13.59
C ILE A 497 3.25 -5.99 -14.27
N VAL A 498 3.57 -7.03 -13.49
CA VAL A 498 4.16 -8.27 -14.02
C VAL A 498 3.12 -9.17 -14.70
N ASP A 499 1.95 -9.34 -14.09
CA ASP A 499 0.83 -10.13 -14.63
C ASP A 499 -0.48 -9.71 -13.95
N PHE A 500 -1.60 -10.31 -14.36
CA PHE A 500 -2.83 -10.25 -13.58
C PHE A 500 -2.62 -10.93 -12.22
N TRP A 501 -3.11 -10.33 -11.15
CA TRP A 501 -3.20 -11.01 -9.86
C TRP A 501 -4.19 -12.16 -10.00
N MET A 502 -3.73 -13.39 -9.79
CA MET A 502 -4.53 -14.60 -9.90
C MET A 502 -4.13 -15.59 -8.80
N PRO A 503 -5.06 -16.44 -8.33
CA PRO A 503 -4.73 -17.67 -7.63
C PRO A 503 -3.67 -18.48 -8.41
N ASN A 504 -2.83 -19.21 -7.70
CA ASN A 504 -1.78 -20.00 -8.34
C ASN A 504 -2.39 -21.12 -9.20
N LYS A 505 -2.44 -20.91 -10.52
CA LYS A 505 -3.11 -21.81 -11.48
C LYS A 505 -2.54 -23.23 -11.51
N ALA A 506 -1.31 -23.43 -11.01
CA ALA A 506 -0.69 -24.75 -10.92
C ALA A 506 -1.24 -25.58 -9.74
N TRP A 507 -1.94 -24.96 -8.78
CA TRP A 507 -2.48 -25.66 -7.62
C TRP A 507 -3.85 -26.27 -7.89
N PRO A 508 -4.18 -27.40 -7.23
CA PRO A 508 -5.47 -28.06 -7.39
C PRO A 508 -6.63 -27.10 -7.12
N GLY A 509 -7.64 -27.08 -8.01
CA GLY A 509 -8.82 -26.23 -7.84
C GLY A 509 -8.60 -24.73 -8.08
N CYS A 510 -7.40 -24.29 -8.48
CA CYS A 510 -7.05 -22.87 -8.66
C CYS A 510 -6.91 -22.44 -10.12
N ASN A 511 -7.06 -23.35 -11.09
CA ASN A 511 -7.04 -22.99 -12.52
C ASN A 511 -8.39 -22.38 -12.95
N VAL A 512 -8.55 -21.09 -12.66
CA VAL A 512 -9.77 -20.33 -12.91
C VAL A 512 -9.51 -19.13 -13.81
N ASN A 513 -10.56 -18.62 -14.44
CA ASN A 513 -10.55 -17.45 -15.34
C ASN A 513 -11.17 -16.19 -14.69
N ASP A 514 -11.39 -16.21 -13.37
CA ASP A 514 -11.75 -15.02 -12.58
C ASP A 514 -10.82 -15.01 -11.35
N PRO A 515 -10.19 -13.88 -11.02
CA PRO A 515 -9.32 -13.83 -9.85
C PRO A 515 -10.08 -13.84 -8.52
N SER A 516 -11.40 -13.62 -8.52
CA SER A 516 -12.21 -13.62 -7.30
C SER A 516 -12.14 -14.96 -6.59
N ALA A 517 -12.07 -14.93 -5.25
CA ALA A 517 -12.16 -16.14 -4.45
C ALA A 517 -13.52 -16.86 -4.63
N ARG A 518 -14.57 -16.19 -5.12
CA ARG A 518 -15.91 -16.78 -5.36
C ARG A 518 -15.92 -17.99 -6.27
N VAL A 519 -14.97 -18.07 -7.20
CA VAL A 519 -14.91 -19.18 -8.15
C VAL A 519 -14.13 -20.39 -7.61
N LEU A 520 -13.59 -20.29 -6.38
CA LEU A 520 -12.92 -21.38 -5.70
C LEU A 520 -13.94 -22.26 -4.95
N ALA A 521 -13.74 -23.57 -5.00
CA ALA A 521 -14.68 -24.53 -4.41
C ALA A 521 -14.81 -24.40 -2.87
N ASN A 522 -13.79 -23.89 -2.19
CA ASN A 522 -13.79 -23.65 -0.74
C ASN A 522 -14.34 -22.28 -0.32
N TYR A 523 -14.89 -21.49 -1.24
CA TYR A 523 -15.45 -20.18 -0.90
C TYR A 523 -16.79 -20.29 -0.16
N GLY A 524 -17.62 -21.28 -0.53
CA GLY A 524 -18.94 -21.64 0.01
C GLY A 524 -19.52 -20.70 1.09
N ALA A 525 -19.22 -20.95 2.36
CA ALA A 525 -19.78 -20.25 3.51
C ALA A 525 -19.29 -18.79 3.70
N SER A 526 -18.39 -18.29 2.85
CA SER A 526 -17.76 -16.97 2.96
C SER A 526 -18.52 -15.87 2.21
N GLY A 527 -19.40 -16.25 1.28
CA GLY A 527 -20.23 -15.33 0.47
C GLY A 527 -21.72 -15.42 0.79
N VAL A 528 -22.07 -15.82 2.01
CA VAL A 528 -23.46 -15.93 2.51
C VAL A 528 -23.66 -15.03 3.71
#